data_AF-A0A453SZ41-F1
#
_entry.id   AF-A0A453SZ41-F1
#
_cell.length_a   1.000
_cell.length_b   1.000
_cell.length_c   1.000
_cell.angle_alpha   90.00
_cell.angle_beta   90.00
_cell.angle_gamma   90.00
#
_symmetry.space_group_name_H-M   'P 1'
#
loop_
_entity.id
_entity.type
_entity.pdbx_description
1 polymer ?
#
loop_
_entity_poly.entity_id
_entity_poly.type
_entity_poly.pdbx_seq_one_letter_code
_entity_poly.pdbx_strand_id
1 'polypeptide(L)'
;MAAALASPRTARQLVDALTAHLSLYHAANPSSPSAPSPSPSPSPRAAILRWLAALPPPARAAACTALLPPHAAAALLSMLRRLRLRGHSSFFVLADPAPTDPSSPTVLSRLSRGLLARAAAASRAHELLFARALLFTATPASPRPDAITLAEPLLADLDAFVAAMDEICGGAFLRAGDGEVDLAALASEEFPELPWLKAKGYYVIEEFVANWVEIALRMSWAAAAAGGGAGGKKAVRVGRCVKEKAGLASTAFWREKGYVDWWMRLEPRVRARITGAFFGKSAKAICLI
;
A
#
# COMPACT_ATOMS: atom_id res chain seq x y z
N MET A 1 -10.34 -42.66 26.91
CA MET A 1 -10.48 -41.40 26.14
C MET A 1 -10.31 -40.23 27.11
N ALA A 2 -9.14 -39.59 27.12
CA ALA A 2 -8.88 -38.45 27.99
C ALA A 2 -9.49 -37.19 27.35
N ALA A 3 -10.55 -36.66 27.98
CA ALA A 3 -11.05 -35.34 27.66
C ALA A 3 -9.99 -34.31 28.07
N ALA A 4 -9.45 -33.57 27.10
CA ALA A 4 -8.55 -32.46 27.36
C ALA A 4 -9.33 -31.37 28.12
N LEU A 5 -9.18 -31.34 29.44
CA LEU A 5 -9.68 -30.25 30.28
C LEU A 5 -8.97 -28.96 29.85
N ALA A 6 -9.73 -28.08 29.21
CA ALA A 6 -9.25 -26.75 28.86
C ALA A 6 -8.88 -26.00 30.14
N SER A 7 -7.61 -25.56 30.25
CA SER A 7 -7.14 -24.73 31.36
C SER A 7 -8.02 -23.46 31.47
N PRO A 8 -8.39 -23.04 32.69
CA PRO A 8 -9.21 -21.85 32.88
C PRO A 8 -8.50 -20.62 32.29
N ARG A 9 -9.18 -19.92 31.38
CA ARG A 9 -8.65 -18.70 30.76
C ARG A 9 -8.44 -17.65 31.83
N THR A 10 -7.30 -16.98 31.82
CA THR A 10 -7.02 -15.90 32.76
C THR A 10 -7.89 -14.68 32.44
N ALA A 11 -8.22 -13.87 33.45
CA ALA A 11 -9.01 -12.65 33.26
C ALA A 11 -8.44 -11.74 32.17
N ARG A 12 -7.11 -11.67 32.06
CA ARG A 12 -6.40 -10.93 31.01
C ARG A 12 -6.68 -11.47 29.61
N GLN A 13 -6.69 -12.79 29.43
CA GLN A 13 -7.03 -13.41 28.14
C GLN A 13 -8.48 -13.15 27.73
N LEU A 14 -9.41 -13.08 28.70
CA LEU A 14 -10.80 -12.73 28.44
C LEU A 14 -10.96 -11.28 28.00
N VAL A 15 -10.29 -10.35 28.68
CA VAL A 15 -10.26 -8.93 28.29
C VAL A 15 -9.64 -8.74 26.91
N ASP A 16 -8.52 -9.42 26.63
CA ASP A 16 -7.88 -9.39 25.32
C ASP A 16 -8.80 -9.96 24.22
N ALA A 17 -9.51 -11.05 24.50
CA ALA A 17 -10.45 -11.66 23.56
C ALA A 17 -11.68 -10.78 23.29
N LEU A 18 -12.23 -10.13 24.32
CA LEU A 18 -13.37 -9.22 24.19
C LEU A 18 -12.97 -7.96 23.42
N THR A 19 -11.79 -7.41 23.71
CA THR A 19 -11.22 -6.29 22.94
C THR A 19 -11.00 -6.67 21.49
N ALA A 20 -10.46 -7.87 21.22
CA ALA A 20 -10.30 -8.38 19.86
C ALA A 20 -11.64 -8.51 19.13
N HIS A 21 -12.68 -9.00 19.81
CA HIS A 21 -14.02 -9.11 19.22
C HIS A 21 -14.64 -7.75 18.90
N LEU A 22 -14.54 -6.78 19.81
CA LEU A 22 -14.99 -5.41 19.55
C LEU A 22 -14.24 -4.78 18.38
N SER A 23 -12.90 -4.93 18.33
CA SER A 23 -12.10 -4.44 17.20
C SER A 23 -12.54 -5.04 15.87
N LEU A 24 -12.81 -6.35 15.81
CA LEU A 24 -13.30 -7.00 14.59
C LEU A 24 -14.73 -6.58 14.23
N TYR A 25 -15.60 -6.44 15.23
CA TYR A 25 -16.97 -5.99 15.00
C TYR A 25 -17.01 -4.57 14.42
N HIS A 26 -16.24 -3.64 14.97
CA HIS A 26 -16.14 -2.27 14.45
C HIS A 26 -15.43 -2.20 13.10
N ALA A 27 -14.45 -3.07 12.83
CA ALA A 27 -13.81 -3.16 11.52
C ALA A 27 -14.77 -3.68 10.43
N ALA A 28 -15.64 -4.64 10.77
CA ALA A 28 -16.63 -5.20 9.85
C ALA A 28 -17.86 -4.28 9.67
N ASN A 29 -18.23 -3.54 10.71
CA ASN A 29 -19.33 -2.59 10.73
C ASN A 29 -18.80 -1.19 11.07
N PRO A 30 -18.11 -0.51 10.15
CA PRO A 30 -17.85 0.92 10.32
C PRO A 30 -19.21 1.60 10.44
N SER A 31 -19.51 2.18 11.60
CA SER A 31 -20.70 3.01 11.79
C SER A 31 -20.64 4.14 10.77
N SER A 32 -21.40 3.99 9.70
CA SER A 32 -21.46 4.94 8.60
C SER A 32 -22.07 6.24 9.13
N PRO A 33 -21.35 7.38 9.12
CA PRO A 33 -22.04 8.65 9.16
C PRO A 33 -22.74 8.80 7.81
N SER A 34 -24.03 8.46 7.78
CA SER A 34 -24.97 8.77 6.69
C SER A 34 -24.43 8.54 5.27
N ALA A 35 -24.68 7.34 4.71
CA ALA A 35 -24.60 7.16 3.27
C ALA A 35 -25.49 8.22 2.59
N PRO A 36 -24.95 9.15 1.78
CA PRO A 36 -25.79 9.98 0.95
C PRO A 36 -26.42 9.06 -0.10
N SER A 37 -27.73 9.23 -0.30
CA SER A 37 -28.49 8.66 -1.41
C SER A 37 -27.70 8.72 -2.73
N PRO A 38 -27.84 7.74 -3.64
CA PRO A 38 -27.11 7.73 -4.91
C PRO A 38 -27.52 8.95 -5.74
N SER A 39 -26.69 10.00 -5.72
CA SER A 39 -26.83 11.11 -6.64
C SER A 39 -26.35 10.65 -8.03
N PRO A 40 -27.01 11.04 -9.13
CA PRO A 40 -26.74 10.53 -10.47
C PRO A 40 -25.48 11.14 -11.12
N SER A 41 -24.55 11.70 -10.34
CA SER A 41 -23.26 12.14 -10.88
C SER A 41 -22.38 10.91 -11.14
N PRO A 42 -21.59 10.88 -12.23
CA PRO A 42 -20.63 9.81 -12.44
C PRO A 42 -19.63 9.83 -11.27
N SER A 43 -19.65 8.80 -10.42
CA SER A 43 -18.75 8.76 -9.26
C SER A 43 -17.29 8.86 -9.74
N PRO A 44 -16.44 9.65 -9.05
CA PRO A 44 -15.02 9.77 -9.42
C PRO A 44 -14.35 8.40 -9.46
N ARG A 45 -14.77 7.49 -8.57
CA ARG A 45 -14.42 6.06 -8.60
C ARG A 45 -14.62 5.41 -9.96
N ALA A 46 -15.82 5.50 -10.55
CA ALA A 46 -16.11 4.86 -11.83
C ALA A 46 -15.28 5.46 -12.97
N ALA A 47 -14.96 6.76 -12.92
CA ALA A 47 -14.08 7.40 -13.89
C ALA A 47 -12.62 6.92 -13.76
N ILE A 48 -12.09 6.84 -12.54
CA ILE A 48 -10.73 6.35 -12.26
C ILE A 48 -10.60 4.89 -12.69
N LEU A 49 -11.57 4.04 -12.33
CA LEU A 49 -11.53 2.62 -12.68
C LEU A 49 -11.64 2.38 -14.20
N ARG A 50 -12.50 3.14 -14.91
CA ARG A 50 -12.57 3.08 -16.38
C ARG A 50 -11.26 3.53 -17.03
N TRP A 51 -10.64 4.60 -16.51
CA TRP A 51 -9.34 5.04 -16.99
C TRP A 51 -8.25 3.98 -16.74
N LEU A 52 -8.20 3.40 -15.54
CA LEU A 52 -7.24 2.36 -15.19
C LEU A 52 -7.42 1.10 -16.07
N ALA A 53 -8.67 0.73 -16.37
CA ALA A 53 -8.99 -0.36 -17.27
C ALA A 53 -8.48 -0.15 -18.70
N ALA A 54 -8.48 1.09 -19.19
CA ALA A 54 -7.97 1.43 -20.53
C ALA A 54 -6.44 1.32 -20.64
N LEU A 55 -5.70 1.30 -19.52
CA LEU A 55 -4.25 1.19 -19.50
C LEU A 55 -3.79 -0.28 -19.59
N PRO A 56 -2.65 -0.57 -20.25
CA PRO A 56 -2.03 -1.88 -20.18
C PRO A 56 -1.47 -2.18 -18.77
N PRO A 57 -1.29 -3.45 -18.37
CA PRO A 57 -0.83 -3.83 -17.03
C PRO A 57 0.41 -3.08 -16.50
N PRO A 58 1.50 -2.88 -17.26
CA PRO A 58 2.64 -2.11 -16.77
C PRO A 58 2.32 -0.62 -16.57
N ALA A 59 1.43 -0.02 -17.38
CA ALA A 59 1.00 1.36 -17.16
C ALA A 59 0.08 1.49 -15.94
N ARG A 60 -0.70 0.45 -15.62
CA ARG A 60 -1.45 0.38 -14.35
C ARG A 60 -0.49 0.34 -13.16
N ALA A 61 0.57 -0.47 -13.24
CA ALA A 61 1.60 -0.54 -12.21
C ALA A 61 2.34 0.80 -12.04
N ALA A 62 2.65 1.49 -13.13
CA ALA A 62 3.18 2.85 -13.09
C ALA A 62 2.23 3.82 -12.38
N ALA A 63 0.92 3.76 -12.66
CA ALA A 63 -0.09 4.60 -12.03
C ALA A 63 -0.27 4.31 -10.52
N CYS A 64 -0.08 3.06 -10.10
CA CYS A 64 -0.12 2.63 -8.70
C CYS A 64 1.21 2.83 -7.96
N THR A 65 2.24 3.38 -8.61
CA THR A 65 3.55 3.57 -8.00
C THR A 65 3.53 4.80 -7.10
N ALA A 66 3.89 4.62 -5.83
CA ALA A 66 3.98 5.66 -4.83
C ALA A 66 5.44 5.95 -4.47
N LEU A 67 5.83 7.22 -4.45
CA LEU A 67 7.11 7.66 -3.88
C LEU A 67 6.94 7.92 -2.39
N LEU A 68 7.78 7.28 -1.59
CA LEU A 68 7.81 7.41 -0.15
C LEU A 68 8.82 8.49 0.26
N PRO A 69 8.40 9.50 1.03
CA PRO A 69 9.33 10.36 1.76
C PRO A 69 10.23 9.54 2.70
N PRO A 70 11.42 10.05 3.08
CA PRO A 70 12.37 9.32 3.92
C PRO A 70 11.76 8.76 5.21
N HIS A 71 10.89 9.53 5.88
CA HIS A 71 10.20 9.08 7.08
C HIS A 71 9.22 7.95 6.77
N ALA A 72 8.38 8.05 5.74
CA ALA A 72 7.46 6.98 5.35
C ALA A 72 8.20 5.68 4.98
N ALA A 73 9.34 5.78 4.28
CA ALA A 73 10.20 4.65 3.97
C ALA A 73 10.79 4.02 5.24
N ALA A 74 11.28 4.84 6.18
CA ALA A 74 11.77 4.36 7.47
C ALA A 74 10.67 3.70 8.32
N ALA A 75 9.45 4.24 8.32
CA ALA A 75 8.29 3.63 8.99
C ALA A 75 8.01 2.24 8.43
N LEU A 76 7.91 2.12 7.10
CA LEU A 76 7.63 0.84 6.43
C LEU A 76 8.70 -0.20 6.74
N LEU A 77 9.98 0.17 6.67
CA LEU A 77 11.09 -0.73 7.01
C LEU A 77 11.06 -1.14 8.49
N SER A 78 10.69 -0.23 9.40
CA SER A 78 10.51 -0.52 10.83
C SER A 78 9.35 -1.50 11.06
N MET A 79 8.22 -1.30 10.38
CA MET A 79 7.07 -2.20 10.41
C MET A 79 7.44 -3.60 9.91
N LEU A 80 8.10 -3.70 8.74
CA LEU A 80 8.59 -4.96 8.17
C LEU A 80 9.55 -5.68 9.11
N ARG A 81 10.49 -4.96 9.73
CA ARG A 81 11.43 -5.54 10.70
C ARG A 81 10.70 -6.11 11.92
N ARG A 82 9.71 -5.39 12.44
CA ARG A 82 8.91 -5.85 13.59
C ARG A 82 8.04 -7.05 13.23
N LEU A 83 7.44 -7.05 12.05
CA LEU A 83 6.65 -8.18 11.54
C LEU A 83 7.51 -9.44 11.43
N ARG A 84 8.74 -9.31 10.90
CA ARG A 84 9.71 -10.43 10.83
C ARG A 84 10.16 -10.94 12.20
N LEU A 85 10.38 -10.04 13.17
CA LEU A 85 10.91 -10.41 14.49
C LEU A 85 9.85 -10.90 15.49
N ARG A 86 8.62 -10.38 15.39
CA ARG A 86 7.58 -10.59 16.41
C ARG A 86 6.29 -11.21 15.86
N GLY A 87 6.19 -11.37 14.55
CA GLY A 87 4.98 -11.85 13.88
C GLY A 87 3.93 -10.76 13.70
N HIS A 88 2.68 -11.18 13.49
CA HIS A 88 1.58 -10.29 13.16
C HIS A 88 1.42 -9.15 14.18
N SER A 89 1.44 -7.92 13.70
CA SER A 89 1.40 -6.72 14.51
C SER A 89 0.57 -5.66 13.80
N SER A 90 -0.19 -4.90 14.58
CA SER A 90 -0.82 -3.66 14.13
C SER A 90 0.04 -2.49 14.56
N PHE A 91 0.06 -1.43 13.76
CA PHE A 91 0.96 -0.30 13.88
C PHE A 91 0.18 1.00 13.97
N PHE A 92 0.78 1.98 14.63
CA PHE A 92 0.34 3.35 14.60
C PHE A 92 1.58 4.20 14.36
N VAL A 93 1.59 4.97 13.27
CA VAL A 93 2.73 5.80 12.90
C VAL A 93 2.43 7.22 13.32
N LEU A 94 3.30 7.77 14.16
CA LEU A 94 3.28 9.19 14.50
C LEU A 94 4.23 9.92 13.57
N ALA A 95 3.77 11.06 13.04
CA ALA A 95 4.60 11.96 12.25
C ALA A 95 5.73 12.60 13.08
N ASP A 96 5.61 12.59 14.42
CA ASP A 96 6.64 13.14 15.29
C ASP A 96 7.94 12.30 15.27
N PRO A 97 9.10 12.98 15.23
CA PRO A 97 10.39 12.32 15.22
C PRO A 97 10.57 11.45 16.47
N ALA A 98 11.14 10.27 16.29
CA ALA A 98 11.39 9.35 17.41
C ALA A 98 12.39 9.96 18.39
N PRO A 99 12.17 9.83 19.71
CA PRO A 99 13.04 10.41 20.73
C PRO A 99 14.47 9.85 20.68
N THR A 100 14.66 8.65 20.11
CA THR A 100 15.97 7.99 19.98
C THR A 100 16.68 8.26 18.65
N ASP A 101 15.95 8.71 17.63
CA ASP A 101 16.49 9.05 16.32
C ASP A 101 15.58 10.11 15.67
N PRO A 102 15.99 11.38 15.65
CA PRO A 102 15.15 12.47 15.15
C PRO A 102 14.89 12.37 13.64
N SER A 103 15.53 11.45 12.92
CA SER A 103 15.33 11.18 11.49
C SER A 103 14.41 10.00 11.18
N SER A 104 13.92 9.30 12.22
CA SER A 104 13.06 8.12 12.09
C SER A 104 11.69 8.41 12.71
N PRO A 105 10.57 8.05 12.04
CA PRO A 105 9.25 8.27 12.60
C PRO A 105 9.00 7.33 13.80
N THR A 106 8.15 7.78 14.72
CA THR A 106 7.75 6.92 15.85
C THR A 106 6.70 5.90 15.40
N VAL A 107 7.14 4.65 15.22
CA VAL A 107 6.25 3.51 14.92
C VAL A 107 5.89 2.77 16.21
N LEU A 108 4.67 2.96 16.69
CA LEU A 108 4.10 2.17 17.78
C LEU A 108 3.59 0.85 17.22
N SER A 109 3.89 -0.26 17.91
CA SER A 109 3.48 -1.60 17.47
C SER A 109 2.73 -2.30 18.58
N ARG A 110 1.53 -2.80 18.28
CA ARG A 110 0.74 -3.67 19.14
C ARG A 110 0.75 -5.07 18.54
N LEU A 111 1.18 -6.06 19.32
CA LEU A 111 1.16 -7.45 18.88
C LEU A 111 -0.29 -7.94 18.77
N SER A 112 -0.66 -8.43 17.60
CA SER A 112 -1.93 -9.10 17.40
C SER A 112 -1.73 -10.57 17.74
N ARG A 113 -2.47 -11.10 18.72
CA ARG A 113 -2.42 -12.51 19.10
C ARG A 113 -3.80 -13.14 19.05
N GLY A 114 -3.83 -14.47 19.01
CA GLY A 114 -5.08 -15.23 19.08
C GLY A 114 -6.03 -14.87 17.94
N LEU A 115 -7.20 -14.35 18.28
CA LEU A 115 -8.27 -14.09 17.31
C LEU A 115 -7.86 -13.08 16.23
N LEU A 116 -7.18 -11.98 16.60
CA LEU A 116 -6.75 -10.96 15.64
C LEU A 116 -5.72 -11.50 14.65
N ALA A 117 -4.75 -12.28 15.12
CA ALA A 117 -3.76 -12.90 14.26
C ALA A 117 -4.39 -13.91 13.27
N ARG A 118 -5.37 -14.69 13.74
CA ARG A 118 -6.10 -15.63 12.87
C ARG A 118 -6.99 -14.92 11.86
N ALA A 119 -7.68 -13.85 12.27
CA ALA A 119 -8.52 -13.07 11.37
C ALA A 119 -7.69 -12.43 10.25
N ALA A 120 -6.52 -11.88 10.59
CA ALA A 120 -5.62 -11.34 9.59
C ALA A 120 -5.04 -12.42 8.66
N ALA A 121 -4.61 -13.56 9.21
CA ALA A 121 -4.13 -14.68 8.40
C ALA A 121 -5.22 -15.30 7.49
N ALA A 122 -6.49 -15.11 7.82
CA ALA A 122 -7.61 -15.57 7.00
C ALA A 122 -8.02 -14.56 5.91
N SER A 123 -7.51 -13.32 5.95
CA SER A 123 -7.84 -12.34 4.92
C SER A 123 -7.00 -12.56 3.67
N ARG A 124 -7.67 -13.07 2.64
CA ARG A 124 -7.08 -13.27 1.31
C ARG A 124 -6.64 -11.94 0.69
N ALA A 125 -7.37 -10.85 0.91
CA ALA A 125 -7.00 -9.55 0.36
C ALA A 125 -5.68 -9.03 0.93
N HIS A 126 -5.49 -9.16 2.25
CA HIS A 126 -4.24 -8.77 2.90
C HIS A 126 -3.07 -9.61 2.40
N GLU A 127 -3.21 -10.94 2.37
CA GLU A 127 -2.17 -11.83 1.84
C GLU A 127 -1.80 -11.49 0.39
N LEU A 128 -2.81 -11.30 -0.46
CA LEU A 128 -2.64 -11.00 -1.88
C LEU A 128 -1.93 -9.65 -2.09
N LEU A 129 -2.31 -8.60 -1.34
CA LEU A 129 -1.67 -7.30 -1.48
C LEU A 129 -0.24 -7.32 -0.93
N PHE A 130 -0.01 -7.95 0.22
CA PHE A 130 1.33 -8.09 0.80
C PHE A 130 2.29 -8.86 -0.13
N ALA A 131 1.85 -10.00 -0.66
CA ALA A 131 2.66 -10.84 -1.54
C ALA A 131 2.94 -10.21 -2.92
N ARG A 132 2.16 -9.21 -3.31
CA ARG A 132 2.28 -8.52 -4.62
C ARG A 132 2.79 -7.09 -4.50
N ALA A 133 3.08 -6.61 -3.30
CA ALA A 133 3.75 -5.33 -3.09
C ALA A 133 5.24 -5.44 -3.44
N LEU A 134 5.73 -4.52 -4.26
CA LEU A 134 7.12 -4.44 -4.68
C LEU A 134 7.72 -3.14 -4.16
N LEU A 135 8.88 -3.24 -3.50
CA LEU A 135 9.65 -2.09 -3.03
C LEU A 135 10.93 -1.96 -3.85
N PHE A 136 11.24 -0.75 -4.28
CA PHE A 136 12.45 -0.46 -5.06
C PHE A 136 12.98 0.94 -4.78
N THR A 137 14.14 1.27 -5.34
CA THR A 137 14.77 2.58 -5.21
C THR A 137 14.43 3.47 -6.40
N ALA A 138 13.66 4.54 -6.17
CA ALA A 138 13.41 5.60 -7.13
C ALA A 138 14.66 6.42 -7.45
N THR A 139 15.67 6.40 -6.58
CA THR A 139 17.00 6.95 -6.87
C THR A 139 18.06 5.85 -6.69
N PRO A 140 18.88 5.53 -7.70
CA PRO A 140 19.85 4.42 -7.62
C PRO A 140 20.94 4.65 -6.56
N ALA A 141 21.19 5.90 -6.17
CA ALA A 141 22.10 6.25 -5.09
C ALA A 141 21.46 6.16 -3.69
N SER A 142 20.15 5.92 -3.58
CA SER A 142 19.48 5.81 -2.29
C SER A 142 19.84 4.47 -1.63
N PRO A 143 20.29 4.47 -0.36
CA PRO A 143 20.60 3.24 0.37
C PRO A 143 19.34 2.48 0.83
N ARG A 144 18.15 3.07 0.68
CA ARG A 144 16.88 2.54 1.18
C ARG A 144 15.81 2.61 0.08
N PRO A 145 14.93 1.60 -0.02
CA PRO A 145 13.80 1.66 -0.95
C PRO A 145 12.87 2.81 -0.56
N ASP A 146 12.58 3.65 -1.54
CA ASP A 146 11.79 4.89 -1.45
C ASP A 146 10.62 4.89 -2.45
N ALA A 147 10.34 3.76 -3.09
CA ALA A 147 9.16 3.57 -3.93
C ALA A 147 8.46 2.24 -3.65
N ILE A 148 7.13 2.26 -3.72
CA ILE A 148 6.26 1.08 -3.66
C ILE A 148 5.44 1.01 -4.93
N THR A 149 5.27 -0.19 -5.47
CA THR A 149 4.29 -0.49 -6.52
C THR A 149 3.63 -1.85 -6.27
N LEU A 150 2.70 -2.23 -7.15
CA LEU A 150 2.07 -3.54 -7.15
C LEU A 150 2.51 -4.33 -8.39
N ALA A 151 2.68 -5.64 -8.23
CA ALA A 151 3.10 -6.52 -9.30
C ALA A 151 2.08 -6.54 -10.44
N GLU A 152 2.57 -6.51 -11.67
CA GLU A 152 1.73 -6.49 -12.89
C GLU A 152 0.66 -7.60 -12.96
N PRO A 153 0.90 -8.85 -12.51
CA PRO A 153 -0.14 -9.88 -12.52
C PRO A 153 -1.36 -9.54 -11.67
N LEU A 154 -1.18 -8.82 -10.55
CA LEU A 154 -2.30 -8.35 -9.74
C LEU A 154 -3.10 -7.27 -10.47
N LEU A 155 -2.43 -6.35 -11.16
CA LEU A 155 -3.09 -5.26 -11.88
C LEU A 155 -3.62 -5.68 -13.27
N ALA A 156 -3.22 -6.84 -13.77
CA ALA A 156 -3.82 -7.47 -14.93
C ALA A 156 -5.27 -7.91 -14.61
N ASP A 157 -5.48 -8.49 -13.43
CA ASP A 157 -6.80 -8.83 -12.88
C ASP A 157 -7.36 -7.67 -12.04
N LEU A 158 -7.96 -6.68 -12.73
CA LEU A 158 -8.50 -5.49 -12.08
C LEU A 158 -9.64 -5.79 -11.11
N ASP A 159 -10.44 -6.82 -11.38
CA ASP A 159 -11.56 -7.18 -10.50
C ASP A 159 -11.04 -7.72 -9.17
N ALA A 160 -10.02 -8.60 -9.21
CA ALA A 160 -9.35 -9.07 -8.00
C ALA A 160 -8.64 -7.92 -7.24
N PHE A 161 -8.00 -7.01 -7.96
CA PHE A 161 -7.37 -5.82 -7.35
C PHE A 161 -8.40 -4.93 -6.65
N VAL A 162 -9.49 -4.56 -7.33
CA VAL A 162 -10.53 -3.69 -6.76
C VAL A 162 -11.22 -4.37 -5.58
N ALA A 163 -11.51 -5.67 -5.67
CA ALA A 163 -12.10 -6.43 -4.57
C ALA A 163 -11.17 -6.46 -3.34
N ALA A 164 -9.87 -6.67 -3.54
CA ALA A 164 -8.89 -6.66 -2.46
C ALA A 164 -8.77 -5.28 -1.80
N MET A 165 -8.72 -4.21 -2.61
CA MET A 165 -8.69 -2.84 -2.09
C MET A 165 -9.98 -2.46 -1.36
N ASP A 166 -11.15 -2.89 -1.85
CA ASP A 166 -12.41 -2.68 -1.15
C ASP A 166 -12.45 -3.43 0.20
N GLU A 167 -11.98 -4.67 0.28
CA GLU A 167 -11.90 -5.41 1.55
C GLU A 167 -10.98 -4.70 2.55
N ILE A 168 -9.77 -4.31 2.11
CA ILE A 168 -8.79 -3.63 2.96
C ILE A 168 -9.29 -2.26 3.40
N CYS A 169 -9.90 -1.47 2.52
CA CYS A 169 -10.39 -0.14 2.85
C CYS A 169 -11.78 -0.12 3.52
N GLY A 170 -12.39 -1.27 3.80
CA GLY A 170 -13.76 -1.33 4.34
C GLY A 170 -14.80 -0.74 3.38
N GLY A 171 -14.56 -0.87 2.08
CA GLY A 171 -15.35 -0.29 1.00
C GLY A 171 -15.07 1.19 0.74
N ALA A 172 -14.16 1.85 1.44
CA ALA A 172 -13.89 3.27 1.21
C ALA A 172 -13.04 3.54 -0.06
N PHE A 173 -12.48 2.51 -0.69
CA PHE A 173 -11.54 2.64 -1.80
C PHE A 173 -12.10 3.48 -2.95
N LEU A 174 -11.44 4.59 -3.27
CA LEU A 174 -11.85 5.56 -4.30
C LEU A 174 -13.24 6.19 -4.10
N ARG A 175 -13.92 5.95 -2.98
CA ARG A 175 -15.31 6.42 -2.74
C ARG A 175 -15.39 7.82 -2.14
N ALA A 176 -14.31 8.33 -1.54
CA ALA A 176 -14.27 9.71 -1.06
C ALA A 176 -14.56 10.68 -2.22
N GLY A 177 -15.54 11.56 -2.02
CA GLY A 177 -16.14 12.41 -3.06
C GLY A 177 -15.19 13.50 -3.59
N ASP A 178 -15.59 14.14 -4.68
CA ASP A 178 -14.88 15.30 -5.23
C ASP A 178 -14.88 16.44 -4.19
N GLY A 179 -13.70 16.71 -3.61
CA GLY A 179 -13.50 17.75 -2.59
C GLY A 179 -13.29 17.24 -1.16
N GLU A 180 -13.54 15.96 -0.86
CA GLU A 180 -13.19 15.37 0.45
C GLU A 180 -11.69 15.06 0.57
N VAL A 181 -11.02 14.88 -0.57
CA VAL A 181 -9.59 14.57 -0.64
C VAL A 181 -8.89 15.68 -1.40
N ASP A 182 -8.25 16.58 -0.66
CA ASP A 182 -7.35 17.58 -1.23
C ASP A 182 -6.02 16.90 -1.62
N LEU A 183 -5.91 16.51 -2.89
CA LEU A 183 -4.70 15.88 -3.43
C LEU A 183 -3.47 16.81 -3.36
N ALA A 184 -3.65 18.13 -3.36
CA ALA A 184 -2.53 19.06 -3.23
C ALA A 184 -2.02 19.07 -1.78
N ALA A 185 -2.91 19.07 -0.80
CA ALA A 185 -2.54 18.93 0.61
C ALA A 185 -1.84 17.58 0.88
N LEU A 186 -2.41 16.47 0.41
CA LEU A 186 -1.79 15.14 0.55
C LEU A 186 -0.43 15.05 -0.16
N ALA A 187 -0.26 15.76 -1.28
CA ALA A 187 1.03 15.83 -1.96
C ALA A 187 2.07 16.64 -1.17
N SER A 188 1.66 17.52 -0.26
CA SER A 188 2.57 18.30 0.58
C SER A 188 2.83 17.63 1.95
N GLU A 189 1.99 16.71 2.38
CA GLU A 189 2.18 15.97 3.62
C GLU A 189 3.33 14.96 3.52
N GLU A 190 4.09 14.83 4.61
CA GLU A 190 5.14 13.82 4.76
C GLU A 190 4.57 12.42 5.00
N PHE A 191 3.39 12.36 5.64
CA PHE A 191 2.69 11.13 5.95
C PHE A 191 1.19 11.26 5.62
N PRO A 192 0.83 11.26 4.32
CA PRO A 192 -0.55 11.42 3.89
C PRO A 192 -1.37 10.17 4.25
N GLU A 193 -2.38 10.35 5.09
CA GLU A 193 -3.36 9.30 5.44
C GLU A 193 -4.76 9.69 4.96
N LEU A 194 -5.39 8.80 4.20
CA LEU A 194 -6.78 8.95 3.79
C LEU A 194 -7.72 8.82 5.00
N PRO A 195 -8.93 9.43 4.96
CA PRO A 195 -9.87 9.40 6.08
C PRO A 195 -10.21 7.99 6.58
N TRP A 196 -10.29 7.02 5.66
CA TRP A 196 -10.57 5.63 6.01
C TRP A 196 -9.46 4.97 6.82
N LEU A 197 -8.20 5.34 6.59
CA LEU A 197 -7.06 4.83 7.36
C LEU A 197 -7.03 5.51 8.73
N LYS A 198 -7.21 6.84 8.77
CA LYS A 198 -7.30 7.62 10.03
C LYS A 198 -8.38 7.08 10.97
N ALA A 199 -9.53 6.69 10.43
CA ALA A 199 -10.63 6.13 11.20
C ALA A 199 -10.32 4.76 11.86
N LYS A 200 -9.35 4.00 11.35
CA LYS A 200 -8.96 2.69 11.91
C LYS A 200 -8.10 2.81 13.17
N GLY A 201 -7.35 3.91 13.31
CA GLY A 201 -6.34 4.04 14.35
C GLY A 201 -5.17 3.09 14.08
N TYR A 202 -5.10 1.95 14.76
CA TYR A 202 -4.06 0.95 14.50
C TYR A 202 -4.34 0.21 13.19
N TYR A 203 -3.36 0.19 12.29
CA TYR A 203 -3.46 -0.48 11.00
C TYR A 203 -2.32 -1.47 10.75
N VAL A 204 -2.55 -2.43 9.86
CA VAL A 204 -1.54 -3.40 9.42
C VAL A 204 -0.75 -2.87 8.22
N ILE A 205 0.30 -3.58 7.81
CA ILE A 205 1.20 -3.11 6.76
C ILE A 205 0.52 -3.02 5.39
N GLU A 206 -0.43 -3.90 5.14
CA GLU A 206 -1.22 -3.96 3.91
C GLU A 206 -2.13 -2.73 3.78
N GLU A 207 -2.74 -2.30 4.89
CA GLU A 207 -3.55 -1.07 4.93
C GLU A 207 -2.69 0.17 4.69
N PHE A 208 -1.48 0.20 5.25
CA PHE A 208 -0.50 1.25 4.96
C PHE A 208 -0.17 1.28 3.46
N VAL A 209 0.18 0.14 2.86
CA VAL A 209 0.49 0.05 1.42
C VAL A 209 -0.71 0.45 0.57
N ALA A 210 -1.91 -0.02 0.91
CA ALA A 210 -3.15 0.31 0.21
C ALA A 210 -3.42 1.81 0.21
N ASN A 211 -3.20 2.50 1.33
CA ASN A 211 -3.30 3.96 1.42
C ASN A 211 -2.36 4.66 0.42
N TRP A 212 -1.08 4.29 0.40
CA TRP A 212 -0.11 4.87 -0.54
C TRP A 212 -0.45 4.58 -2.00
N VAL A 213 -0.90 3.36 -2.31
CA VAL A 213 -1.32 2.97 -3.65
C VAL A 213 -2.55 3.76 -4.09
N GLU A 214 -3.55 3.93 -3.21
CA GLU A 214 -4.74 4.73 -3.53
C GLU A 214 -4.39 6.20 -3.78
N ILE A 215 -3.52 6.78 -2.97
CA ILE A 215 -3.03 8.15 -3.16
C ILE A 215 -2.31 8.28 -4.51
N ALA A 216 -1.36 7.38 -4.81
CA ALA A 216 -0.64 7.36 -6.08
C ALA A 216 -1.58 7.24 -7.28
N LEU A 217 -2.59 6.36 -7.18
CA LEU A 217 -3.58 6.16 -8.23
C LEU A 217 -4.40 7.43 -8.48
N ARG A 218 -4.87 8.10 -7.42
CA ARG A 218 -5.61 9.36 -7.53
C ARG A 218 -4.75 10.48 -8.12
N MET A 219 -3.48 10.59 -7.72
CA MET A 219 -2.53 11.56 -8.28
C MET A 219 -2.26 11.31 -9.76
N SER A 220 -2.05 10.05 -10.15
CA SER A 220 -1.80 9.64 -11.53
C SER A 220 -3.02 9.91 -12.42
N TRP A 221 -4.23 9.60 -11.95
CA TRP A 221 -5.46 9.93 -12.66
C TRP A 221 -5.65 11.45 -12.82
N ALA A 222 -5.44 12.22 -11.76
CA ALA A 222 -5.53 13.68 -11.82
C ALA A 222 -4.51 14.30 -12.79
N ALA A 223 -3.28 13.77 -12.81
CA ALA A 223 -2.24 14.19 -13.75
C ALA A 223 -2.59 13.84 -15.21
N ALA A 224 -3.20 12.67 -15.45
CA ALA A 224 -3.65 12.24 -16.77
C ALA A 224 -4.87 13.06 -17.26
N ALA A 225 -5.85 13.33 -16.39
CA ALA A 225 -7.04 14.10 -16.71
C ALA A 225 -6.70 15.56 -17.09
N ALA A 226 -5.65 16.13 -16.50
CA ALA A 226 -5.17 17.48 -16.84
C ALA A 226 -4.51 17.58 -18.23
N GLY A 227 -4.14 16.45 -18.85
CA GLY A 227 -3.47 16.39 -20.15
C GLY A 227 -4.39 16.10 -21.35
N GLY A 228 -5.66 15.76 -21.13
CA GLY A 228 -6.62 15.36 -22.16
C GLY A 228 -7.71 16.40 -22.41
N GLY A 229 -7.87 16.82 -23.67
CA GLY A 229 -8.80 17.87 -24.12
C GLY A 229 -10.28 17.48 -24.07
N ALA A 230 -10.85 17.33 -22.88
CA ALA A 230 -12.30 17.31 -22.66
C ALA A 230 -12.66 18.16 -21.45
N GLY A 231 -12.97 19.44 -21.68
CA GLY A 231 -13.53 20.35 -20.68
C GLY A 231 -12.67 21.59 -20.42
N GLY A 232 -13.02 22.68 -21.08
CA GLY A 232 -12.33 23.97 -21.00
C GLY A 232 -12.24 24.59 -19.60
N LYS A 233 -11.20 25.40 -19.42
CA LYS A 233 -11.05 26.48 -18.42
C LYS A 233 -11.27 26.07 -16.95
N LYS A 234 -10.37 25.21 -16.42
CA LYS A 234 -10.01 25.16 -14.99
C LYS A 234 -8.59 24.59 -14.76
N ALA A 235 -7.67 24.90 -15.68
CA ALA A 235 -6.27 24.42 -15.69
C ALA A 235 -5.36 24.98 -14.56
N VAL A 236 -5.96 25.42 -13.46
CA VAL A 236 -5.29 25.85 -12.21
C VAL A 236 -5.49 24.82 -11.08
N ARG A 237 -6.32 23.78 -11.25
CA ARG A 237 -6.83 23.03 -10.09
C ARG A 237 -6.23 21.65 -9.79
N VAL A 238 -5.26 21.17 -10.57
CA VAL A 238 -4.36 20.09 -10.13
C VAL A 238 -3.01 20.74 -9.84
N GLY A 239 -2.63 20.81 -8.56
CA GLY A 239 -1.41 21.50 -8.15
C GLY A 239 -0.18 20.94 -8.86
N ARG A 240 0.77 21.81 -9.21
CA ARG A 240 2.06 21.45 -9.85
C ARG A 240 2.72 20.25 -9.17
N CYS A 241 2.69 20.24 -7.83
CA CYS A 241 3.22 19.18 -6.97
C CYS A 241 2.61 17.79 -7.28
N VAL A 242 1.30 17.70 -7.52
CA VAL A 242 0.62 16.43 -7.82
C VAL A 242 1.12 15.85 -9.15
N LYS A 243 1.20 16.69 -10.19
CA LYS A 243 1.69 16.27 -11.51
C LYS A 243 3.17 15.87 -11.45
N GLU A 244 3.97 16.62 -10.71
CA GLU A 244 5.39 16.34 -10.52
C GLU A 244 5.60 15.01 -9.79
N LYS A 245 4.94 14.79 -8.65
CA LYS A 245 5.05 13.52 -7.90
C LYS A 245 4.59 12.32 -8.72
N ALA A 246 3.45 12.40 -9.41
CA ALA A 246 2.97 11.33 -10.29
C ALA A 246 3.95 11.06 -11.45
N GLY A 247 4.51 12.10 -12.05
CA GLY A 247 5.51 12.00 -13.12
C GLY A 247 6.81 11.36 -12.65
N LEU A 248 7.32 11.76 -11.48
CA LEU A 248 8.52 11.17 -10.88
C LEU A 248 8.29 9.69 -10.52
N ALA A 249 7.13 9.35 -9.94
CA ALA A 249 6.77 7.98 -9.61
C ALA A 249 6.70 7.09 -10.86
N SER A 250 6.03 7.56 -11.91
CA SER A 250 5.96 6.87 -13.20
C SER A 250 7.35 6.69 -13.82
N THR A 251 8.20 7.72 -13.77
CA THR A 251 9.57 7.65 -14.29
C THR A 251 10.42 6.62 -13.52
N ALA A 252 10.30 6.61 -12.20
CA ALA A 252 10.98 5.63 -11.34
C ALA A 252 10.55 4.20 -11.68
N PHE A 253 9.24 3.97 -11.85
CA PHE A 253 8.71 2.66 -12.26
C PHE A 253 9.25 2.22 -13.63
N TRP A 254 9.17 3.08 -14.65
CA TRP A 254 9.61 2.70 -16.00
C TRP A 254 11.10 2.44 -16.08
N ARG A 255 11.90 3.17 -15.30
CA ARG A 255 13.34 2.90 -15.19
C ARG A 255 13.60 1.54 -14.57
N GLU A 256 12.95 1.24 -13.44
CA GLU A 256 13.11 -0.06 -12.76
C GLU A 256 12.63 -1.22 -13.63
N LYS A 257 11.45 -1.08 -14.25
CA LYS A 257 10.95 -2.03 -15.23
C LYS A 257 11.92 -2.22 -16.38
N GLY A 258 12.52 -1.14 -16.88
CA GLY A 258 13.55 -1.20 -17.93
C GLY A 258 14.77 -2.03 -17.51
N TYR A 259 15.23 -1.92 -16.27
CA TYR A 259 16.32 -2.75 -15.75
C TYR A 259 15.92 -4.23 -15.64
N VAL A 260 14.71 -4.51 -15.13
CA VAL A 260 14.19 -5.88 -15.03
C VAL A 260 14.01 -6.49 -16.42
N ASP A 261 13.38 -5.78 -17.35
CA ASP A 261 13.15 -6.24 -18.71
C ASP A 261 14.49 -6.46 -19.44
N TRP A 262 15.47 -5.57 -19.27
CA TRP A 262 16.82 -5.74 -19.79
C TRP A 262 17.47 -7.02 -19.23
N TRP A 263 17.41 -7.22 -17.92
CA TRP A 263 17.96 -8.41 -17.26
C TRP A 263 17.29 -9.70 -17.76
N MET A 264 15.97 -9.68 -17.92
CA MET A 264 15.20 -10.84 -18.38
C MET A 264 15.45 -11.18 -19.86
N ARG A 265 15.84 -10.20 -20.69
CA ARG A 265 16.25 -10.42 -22.09
C ARG A 265 17.65 -11.04 -22.25
N LEU A 266 18.51 -10.95 -21.24
CA LEU A 266 19.83 -11.59 -21.29
C LEU A 266 19.68 -13.11 -21.37
N GLU A 267 20.59 -13.78 -22.08
CA GLU A 267 20.61 -15.23 -22.09
C GLU A 267 20.80 -15.80 -20.66
N PRO A 268 20.17 -16.91 -20.30
CA PRO A 268 20.32 -17.52 -18.97
C PRO A 268 21.78 -17.79 -18.59
N ARG A 269 22.62 -18.14 -19.57
CA ARG A 269 24.07 -18.35 -19.37
C ARG A 269 24.81 -17.06 -19.01
N VAL A 270 24.42 -15.95 -19.61
CA VAL A 270 24.99 -14.63 -19.33
C VAL A 270 24.53 -14.14 -17.96
N ARG A 271 23.24 -14.31 -17.63
CA ARG A 271 22.74 -14.04 -16.27
C ARG A 271 23.51 -14.83 -15.22
N ALA A 272 23.65 -16.15 -15.40
CA ALA A 272 24.38 -17.00 -14.47
C ALA A 272 25.86 -16.59 -14.33
N ARG A 273 26.51 -16.17 -15.42
CA ARG A 273 27.88 -15.65 -15.38
C ARG A 273 27.98 -14.35 -14.60
N ILE A 274 27.07 -13.40 -14.84
CA ILE A 274 27.03 -12.12 -14.11
C ILE A 274 26.74 -12.37 -12.62
N THR A 275 25.72 -13.15 -12.29
CA THR A 275 25.41 -13.49 -10.90
C THR A 275 26.58 -14.22 -10.24
N GLY A 276 27.25 -15.13 -10.94
CA GLY A 276 28.45 -15.81 -10.44
C GLY A 276 29.66 -14.89 -10.25
N ALA A 277 29.81 -13.85 -11.08
CA ALA A 277 30.88 -12.86 -10.95
C ALA A 277 30.65 -11.92 -9.76
N PHE A 278 29.42 -11.49 -9.50
CA PHE A 278 29.09 -10.59 -8.39
C PHE A 278 28.92 -11.30 -7.04
N PHE A 279 28.34 -12.51 -7.03
CA PHE A 279 28.00 -13.24 -5.80
C PHE A 279 28.90 -14.47 -5.54
N GLY A 280 29.87 -14.74 -6.39
CA GLY A 280 30.83 -15.84 -6.24
C GLY A 280 30.15 -17.22 -6.15
N LYS A 281 30.78 -18.16 -5.43
CA LYS A 281 30.27 -19.54 -5.23
C LYS A 281 28.94 -19.62 -4.47
N SER A 282 28.49 -18.53 -3.84
CA SER A 282 27.21 -18.43 -3.13
C SER A 282 26.02 -18.20 -4.06
N ALA A 283 26.25 -17.91 -5.35
CA ALA A 283 25.23 -17.62 -6.35
C ALA A 283 24.33 -18.81 -6.74
N LYS A 284 24.75 -20.06 -6.45
CA LYS A 284 24.02 -21.27 -6.87
C LYS A 284 22.59 -21.35 -6.31
N ALA A 285 22.28 -20.63 -5.24
CA ALA A 285 20.94 -20.59 -4.64
C ALA A 285 20.01 -19.52 -5.25
N ILE A 286 20.53 -18.55 -6.02
CA ILE A 286 19.74 -17.38 -6.49
C ILE A 286 19.15 -17.59 -7.90
N CYS A 287 19.67 -18.54 -8.69
CA CYS A 287 19.17 -18.84 -10.05
C CYS A 287 17.91 -19.73 -10.10
N LEU A 288 17.27 -20.01 -8.96
CA LEU A 288 16.06 -20.82 -8.86
C LEU A 288 14.95 -20.04 -8.12
N ILE A 289 14.58 -18.86 -8.61
CA ILE A 289 13.26 -18.23 -8.37
C ILE A 289 12.82 -17.61 -9.68
#